data_AF-A0A8J7SSM8-F1
#
_entry.id   AF-A0A8J7SSM8-F1
#
_cell.length_a   1.000
_cell.length_b   1.000
_cell.length_c   1.000
_cell.angle_alpha   90.00
_cell.angle_beta   90.00
_cell.angle_gamma   90.00
#
_symmetry.space_group_name_H-M   'P 1'
#
loop_
_entity.id
_entity.type
_entity.pdbx_description
1 polymer ?
#
loop_
_entity_poly.entity_id
_entity_poly.type
_entity_poly.pdbx_seq_one_letter_code
_entity_poly.pdbx_strand_id
1 'polypeptide(L)'
;LSFFESYFATEEVECIVIGEPTHKDGSPTYLEGHIKGFIKRFSKVYPKIKIERQDEGYTSLMAKDVIQKTVRKKKDRKDKGLVDQISACIILQEYMGFH
;
A
#
# COMPACT_ATOMS: atom_id res chain seq x y z
N LEU A 1 -11.16 -6.72 -10.93
CA LEU A 1 -11.14 -5.25 -10.96
C LEU A 1 -12.48 -4.64 -10.52
N SER A 2 -13.51 -5.45 -10.26
CA SER A 2 -14.86 -5.01 -9.86
C SER A 2 -14.90 -4.00 -8.70
N PHE A 3 -14.03 -4.15 -7.70
CA PHE A 3 -13.92 -3.17 -6.61
C PHE A 3 -13.67 -1.74 -7.13
N PHE A 4 -12.73 -1.58 -8.07
CA PHE A 4 -12.37 -0.28 -8.63
C PHE A 4 -13.49 0.31 -9.48
N GLU A 5 -14.22 -0.52 -10.22
CA GLU A 5 -15.38 -0.06 -11.01
C GLU A 5 -16.43 0.56 -10.11
N SER A 6 -16.77 -0.12 -9.00
CA SER A 6 -17.75 0.40 -8.05
C SER A 6 -17.23 1.63 -7.30
N TYR A 7 -15.95 1.67 -6.93
CA TYR A 7 -15.37 2.77 -6.18
C TYR A 7 -15.24 4.05 -7.03
N PHE A 8 -14.77 3.94 -8.27
CA PHE A 8 -14.63 5.09 -9.16
C PHE A 8 -15.98 5.62 -9.68
N ALA A 9 -17.06 4.85 -9.52
CA ALA A 9 -18.40 5.35 -9.81
C ALA A 9 -18.91 6.32 -8.74
N THR A 10 -18.37 6.27 -7.52
CA THR A 10 -18.80 7.11 -6.39
C THR A 10 -17.77 8.15 -6.00
N GLU A 11 -16.49 7.88 -6.21
CA GLU A 11 -15.38 8.73 -5.78
C GLU A 11 -14.53 9.17 -6.98
N GLU A 12 -14.16 10.46 -7.00
CA GLU A 12 -13.20 10.97 -7.97
C GLU A 12 -11.78 10.63 -7.51
N VAL A 13 -11.09 9.78 -8.29
CA VAL A 13 -9.74 9.32 -7.97
C VAL A 13 -8.77 9.80 -9.03
N GLU A 14 -7.82 10.65 -8.63
CA GLU A 14 -6.76 11.15 -9.51
C GLU A 14 -5.60 10.15 -9.63
N CYS A 15 -5.25 9.51 -8.52
CA CYS A 15 -4.05 8.68 -8.41
C CYS A 15 -4.22 7.52 -7.43
N ILE A 16 -3.54 6.41 -7.72
CA ILE A 16 -3.40 5.26 -6.82
C ILE A 16 -1.92 5.12 -6.48
N VAL A 17 -1.62 5.07 -5.18
CA VAL A 17 -0.27 4.79 -4.68
C VAL A 17 -0.17 3.30 -4.36
N ILE A 18 0.87 2.64 -4.87
CA ILE A 18 1.13 1.21 -4.63
C ILE A 18 2.53 1.06 -4.04
N GLY A 19 2.61 0.41 -2.89
CA GLY A 19 3.88 0.06 -2.25
C GLY A 19 4.84 -0.67 -3.19
N GLU A 20 6.11 -0.34 -3.12
CA GLU A 20 7.22 -1.01 -3.79
C GLU A 20 7.99 -1.84 -2.76
N PRO A 21 7.63 -3.12 -2.58
CA PRO A 21 8.29 -3.97 -1.60
C PRO A 21 9.69 -4.32 -2.08
N THR A 22 10.69 -3.73 -1.43
CA THR A 22 12.12 -3.98 -1.62
C THR A 22 12.68 -4.80 -0.45
N HIS A 23 13.71 -5.59 -0.73
CA HIS A 23 14.56 -6.18 0.29
C HIS A 23 15.47 -5.11 0.90
N LYS A 24 16.09 -5.41 2.05
CA LYS A 24 17.00 -4.47 2.74
C LYS A 24 18.21 -4.02 1.90
N ASP A 25 18.56 -4.80 0.88
CA ASP A 25 19.62 -4.51 -0.08
C ASP A 25 19.12 -3.73 -1.32
N GLY A 26 17.85 -3.32 -1.32
CA GLY A 26 17.19 -2.63 -2.44
C GLY A 26 16.76 -3.56 -3.57
N SER A 27 16.99 -4.87 -3.48
CA SER A 27 16.54 -5.81 -4.51
C SER A 27 15.01 -5.99 -4.46
N PRO A 28 14.32 -6.12 -5.61
CA PRO A 28 12.88 -6.30 -5.64
C PRO A 28 12.47 -7.65 -5.04
N THR A 29 11.38 -7.67 -4.29
CA THR A 29 10.83 -8.92 -3.75
C THR A 29 10.16 -9.77 -4.82
N TYR A 30 9.92 -11.05 -4.53
CA TYR A 30 9.16 -11.95 -5.42
C TYR A 30 7.77 -11.40 -5.77
N LEU A 31 7.20 -10.57 -4.89
CA LEU A 31 5.89 -9.97 -5.07
C LEU A 31 5.89 -8.87 -6.15
N GLU A 32 7.04 -8.23 -6.39
CA GLU A 32 7.14 -7.11 -7.33
C GLU A 32 6.75 -7.52 -8.76
N GLY A 33 7.07 -8.74 -9.19
CA GLY A 33 6.62 -9.27 -10.48
C GLY A 33 5.09 -9.35 -10.60
N HIS A 34 4.42 -9.76 -9.52
CA HIS A 34 2.96 -9.80 -9.46
C HIS A 34 2.34 -8.41 -9.47
N ILE A 35 2.94 -7.47 -8.74
CA ILE A 35 2.50 -6.07 -8.68
C ILE A 35 2.64 -5.40 -10.05
N LYS A 36 3.80 -5.52 -10.71
CA LYS A 36 4.01 -5.02 -12.08
C LYS A 36 3.00 -5.62 -13.07
N GLY A 37 2.72 -6.91 -12.96
CA GLY A 37 1.68 -7.57 -13.75
C GLY A 37 0.28 -7.03 -13.50
N PHE A 38 -0.06 -6.72 -12.25
CA PHE A 38 -1.31 -6.07 -11.88
C PHE A 38 -1.38 -4.65 -12.45
N ILE A 39 -0.36 -3.82 -12.23
CA ILE A 39 -0.27 -2.45 -12.75
C ILE A 39 -0.47 -2.45 -14.27
N LYS A 40 0.22 -3.31 -15.00
CA LYS A 40 0.08 -3.41 -16.46
C LYS A 40 -1.35 -3.74 -16.89
N ARG A 41 -2.05 -4.61 -16.17
CA ARG A 41 -3.47 -4.92 -16.47
C ARG A 41 -4.37 -3.76 -16.08
N PHE A 42 -4.12 -3.15 -14.92
CA PHE A 42 -4.89 -2.02 -14.41
C PHE A 42 -4.81 -0.82 -15.34
N SER A 43 -3.61 -0.39 -15.75
CA SER A 43 -3.42 0.77 -16.65
C SER A 43 -4.03 0.57 -18.02
N LYS A 44 -4.26 -0.67 -18.47
CA LYS A 44 -5.01 -0.94 -19.71
C LYS A 44 -6.51 -0.69 -19.56
N VAL A 45 -7.06 -0.98 -18.38
CA VAL A 45 -8.49 -0.80 -18.08
C VAL A 45 -8.78 0.65 -17.68
N TYR A 46 -7.87 1.27 -16.93
CA TYR A 46 -7.99 2.63 -16.40
C TYR A 46 -6.80 3.51 -16.81
N PRO A 47 -6.66 3.82 -18.12
CA PRO A 47 -5.49 4.56 -18.63
C PRO A 47 -5.40 6.01 -18.12
N LYS A 48 -6.51 6.56 -17.60
CA LYS A 48 -6.56 7.93 -17.07
C LYS A 48 -6.15 8.03 -15.60
N ILE A 49 -6.17 6.92 -14.86
CA ILE A 49 -5.84 6.91 -13.44
C ILE A 49 -4.32 6.76 -13.31
N LYS A 50 -3.69 7.73 -12.65
CA LYS A 50 -2.24 7.69 -12.40
C LYS A 50 -1.92 6.60 -11.38
N ILE A 51 -0.84 5.86 -11.61
CA ILE A 51 -0.29 4.93 -10.62
C ILE A 51 1.07 5.45 -10.20
N GLU A 52 1.26 5.59 -8.90
CA GLU A 52 2.51 5.99 -8.27
C GLU A 52 3.07 4.85 -7.42
N ARG A 53 4.39 4.76 -7.35
CA ARG A 53 5.10 3.77 -6.54
C ARG A 53 5.79 4.45 -5.37
N GLN A 54 5.67 3.87 -4.20
CA GLN A 54 6.26 4.37 -2.96
C GLN A 54 7.01 3.26 -2.26
N ASP A 55 8.24 3.50 -1.84
CA ASP A 55 9.05 2.48 -1.15
C ASP A 55 8.37 2.00 0.14
N GLU A 56 8.37 0.69 0.36
CA GLU A 56 7.70 0.05 1.49
C GLU A 56 8.68 -0.55 2.51
N GLY A 57 9.99 -0.46 2.29
CA GLY A 57 11.01 -1.24 3.00
C GLY A 57 10.92 -1.22 4.54
N TYR A 58 10.41 -0.13 5.13
CA TYR A 58 10.30 0.04 6.59
C TYR A 58 8.86 0.19 7.12
N THR A 59 7.85 0.24 6.26
CA THR A 59 6.47 0.57 6.66
C THR A 59 5.87 -0.49 7.58
N SER A 60 6.16 -1.77 7.34
CA SER A 60 5.73 -2.88 8.20
C SER A 60 6.31 -2.80 9.61
N LEU A 61 7.53 -2.26 9.76
CA LEU A 61 8.15 -2.05 11.07
C LEU A 61 7.49 -0.86 11.77
N MET A 62 7.34 0.26 11.06
CA MET A 62 6.65 1.45 11.56
C MET A 62 5.21 1.14 11.98
N ALA A 63 4.48 0.36 11.18
CA ALA A 63 3.12 -0.07 11.46
C ALA A 63 3.04 -0.88 12.76
N LYS A 64 3.98 -1.82 12.96
CA LYS A 64 4.06 -2.59 14.22
C LYS A 64 4.34 -1.70 15.42
N ASP A 65 5.20 -0.69 15.27
CA ASP A 65 5.49 0.27 16.36
C ASP A 65 4.26 1.13 16.68
N VAL A 66 3.53 1.59 15.67
CA VAL A 66 2.26 2.32 15.84
C VAL A 66 1.23 1.43 16.56
N ILE A 67 1.08 0.18 16.13
CA ILE A 67 0.15 -0.78 16.76
C ILE A 67 0.54 -1.04 18.22
N GLN A 68 1.82 -1.19 18.54
CA GLN A 68 2.27 -1.41 19.91
C GLN A 68 1.92 -0.24 20.84
N LYS A 69 2.01 0.99 20.32
CA LYS A 69 1.70 2.23 21.07
C LYS A 69 0.19 2.46 21.21
N THR A 70 -0.60 2.11 20.20
CA THR A 70 -2.04 2.45 20.14
C THR A 70 -2.97 1.32 20.62
N VAL A 71 -2.62 0.05 20.35
CA VAL A 71 -3.47 -1.11 20.67
C VAL A 71 -3.11 -1.67 22.03
N ARG A 72 -4.07 -1.74 22.96
CA ARG A 72 -3.83 -2.20 24.34
C ARG A 72 -3.79 -3.73 24.49
N LYS A 73 -4.61 -4.46 23.74
CA LYS A 73 -4.74 -5.93 23.85
C LYS A 73 -3.65 -6.63 23.03
N LYS A 74 -2.87 -7.51 23.67
CA LYS A 74 -1.78 -8.26 23.03
C LYS A 74 -2.24 -9.15 21.86
N LYS A 75 -3.46 -9.69 21.91
CA LYS A 75 -4.03 -10.52 20.84
C LYS A 75 -4.23 -9.72 19.56
N ASP A 76 -4.81 -8.53 19.70
CA ASP A 76 -5.17 -7.65 18.58
C ASP A 76 -3.92 -7.00 17.93
N ARG A 77 -2.79 -6.94 18.65
CA ARG A 77 -1.50 -6.50 18.11
C ARG A 77 -0.88 -7.45 17.08
N LYS A 78 -1.34 -8.71 17.03
CA LYS A 78 -0.85 -9.73 16.08
C LYS A 78 -1.72 -9.83 14.83
N ASP A 79 -2.73 -8.98 14.71
CA ASP A 79 -3.61 -8.97 13.55
C ASP A 79 -2.83 -8.47 12.33
N LYS A 80 -2.68 -9.36 11.34
CA LYS A 80 -1.98 -9.04 10.09
C LYS A 80 -2.75 -7.99 9.28
N GLY A 81 -4.08 -8.04 9.29
CA GLY A 81 -4.90 -7.05 8.58
C GLY A 81 -4.69 -5.64 9.12
N LEU A 82 -4.49 -5.51 10.43
CA LEU A 82 -4.19 -4.21 11.04
C LEU A 82 -2.81 -3.67 10.63
N VAL A 83 -1.81 -4.55 10.52
CA VAL A 83 -0.48 -4.18 10.02
C VAL A 83 -0.58 -3.73 8.56
N ASP A 84 -1.28 -4.47 7.72
CA ASP A 84 -1.44 -4.16 6.30
C ASP A 84 -2.17 -2.81 6.11
N GLN A 85 -3.23 -2.54 6.88
CA GLN A 85 -3.96 -1.27 6.83
C GLN A 85 -3.10 -0.07 7.25
N ILE A 86 -2.34 -0.20 8.34
CA ILE A 86 -1.47 0.90 8.81
C ILE A 86 -0.31 1.10 7.85
N SER A 87 0.24 0.03 7.27
CA SER A 87 1.28 0.12 6.24
C SER A 87 0.77 0.89 5.02
N ALA A 88 -0.45 0.60 4.54
CA ALA A 88 -1.08 1.35 3.45
C ALA A 88 -1.29 2.83 3.78
N CYS A 89 -1.62 3.16 5.03
CA CYS A 89 -1.72 4.56 5.49
C CYS A 89 -0.36 5.27 5.47
N ILE A 90 0.69 4.62 5.99
CA ILE A 90 2.05 5.16 6.01
C ILE A 90 2.56 5.41 4.58
N ILE A 91 2.35 4.45 3.67
CA ILE A 91 2.67 4.59 2.25
C ILE A 91 2.03 5.86 1.65
N LEU A 92 0.74 6.07 1.93
CA LEU A 92 0.04 7.24 1.43
C LEU A 92 0.58 8.53 2.05
N GLN A 93 0.86 8.53 3.35
CA GLN A 93 1.43 9.68 4.06
C GLN A 93 2.80 10.08 3.50
N GLU A 94 3.68 9.10 3.28
CA GLU A 94 5.00 9.33 2.72
C GLU A 94 4.92 9.89 1.29
N TYR A 95 4.03 9.33 0.45
CA TYR A 95 3.80 9.84 -0.90
C TYR A 95 3.31 11.30 -0.89
N MET A 96 2.45 11.66 0.07
CA MET A 96 1.94 13.03 0.22
C MET A 96 2.95 14.00 0.85
N GLY A 97 4.14 13.52 1.25
CA GLY A 97 5.16 14.32 1.91
C GLY A 97 4.81 14.71 3.35
N PHE A 98 3.90 13.99 4.00
CA PHE A 98 3.66 14.18 5.42
C PHE A 98 4.83 13.58 6.22
N HIS A 99 5.55 14.45 6.94
CA HIS A 99 6.62 14.13 7.89
C HIS A 99 6.20 14.49 9.32
#